data_AF-A0A7S2Y596-F1
#
_entry.id   AF-A0A7S2Y596-F1
#
_cell.length_a   1.000
_cell.length_b   1.000
_cell.length_c   1.000
_cell.angle_alpha   90.00
_cell.angle_beta   90.00
_cell.angle_gamma   90.00
#
_symmetry.space_group_name_H-M   'P 1'
#
loop_
_entity.id
_entity.type
_entity.pdbx_description
1 polymer ?
#
loop_
_entity_poly.entity_id
_entity_poly.type
_entity_poly.pdbx_seq_one_letter_code
_entity_poly.pdbx_strand_id
1 'polypeptide(L)'
;MEPLGSWSAEQIAQSRAENPYMMTWVPGKNRATTPVLTHGEGVYVYDTNGKQYLDWTSMAVCNNIGHTIPKEIVDAAAKQMSTLAFTFGGIGVTEVRIRLNQLMGEILPGDLRA
;
A
#
# COMPACT_ATOMS: atom_id res chain seq x y z
N MET A 1 5.83 21.17 -2.70
CA MET A 1 4.70 21.50 -1.82
C MET A 1 4.35 20.21 -1.12
N GLU A 2 4.32 20.18 0.21
CA GLU A 2 3.92 18.99 0.95
C GLU A 2 2.50 18.58 0.57
N PRO A 3 2.19 17.27 0.46
CA PRO A 3 0.83 16.82 0.24
C PRO A 3 -0.11 17.38 1.31
N LEU A 4 -1.34 17.69 0.90
CA LEU A 4 -2.39 18.08 1.83
C LEU A 4 -2.50 17.01 2.95
N GLY A 5 -2.45 17.43 4.21
CA GLY A 5 -2.56 16.53 5.35
C GLY A 5 -1.26 15.91 5.88
N SER A 6 -0.10 16.36 5.40
CA SER A 6 1.20 15.92 5.94
C SER A 6 1.41 16.42 7.38
N TRP A 7 1.97 15.56 8.25
CA TRP A 7 2.23 15.85 9.65
C TRP A 7 3.73 15.86 9.94
N SER A 8 4.16 16.71 10.86
CA SER A 8 5.52 16.69 11.40
C SER A 8 5.77 15.46 12.27
N ALA A 9 7.04 15.12 12.52
CA ALA A 9 7.41 14.05 13.43
C ALA A 9 6.86 14.28 14.85
N GLU A 10 6.82 15.53 15.31
CA GLU A 10 6.26 15.92 16.60
C GLU A 10 4.74 15.69 16.65
N GLN A 11 4.01 16.05 15.59
CA GLN A 11 2.56 15.83 15.52
C GLN A 11 2.23 14.32 15.55
N ILE A 12 3.02 13.50 14.83
CA ILE A 12 2.87 12.04 14.86
C ILE A 12 3.16 11.50 16.26
N ALA A 13 4.25 11.93 16.90
CA ALA A 13 4.62 11.48 18.24
C ALA A 13 3.56 11.86 19.29
N GLN A 14 3.07 13.10 19.24
CA GLN A 14 2.02 13.58 20.14
C GLN A 14 0.74 12.77 19.95
N SER A 15 0.27 12.62 18.71
CA SER A 15 -0.96 11.88 18.43
C SER A 15 -0.87 10.42 18.89
N ARG A 16 0.27 9.77 18.67
CA ARG A 16 0.53 8.39 19.11
C ARG A 16 0.48 8.25 20.64
N ALA A 17 0.88 9.29 21.38
CA ALA A 17 0.87 9.29 22.84
C ALA A 17 -0.53 9.56 23.41
N GLU A 18 -1.29 10.45 22.77
CA GLU A 18 -2.55 10.97 23.30
C GLU A 18 -3.79 10.23 22.78
N ASN A 19 -3.71 9.59 21.61
CA ASN A 19 -4.87 9.02 20.92
C ASN A 19 -4.74 7.51 20.70
N PRO A 20 -5.87 6.76 20.77
CA PRO A 20 -5.87 5.37 20.39
C PRO A 20 -5.74 5.22 18.87
N TYR A 21 -4.91 4.27 18.44
CA TYR A 21 -4.83 3.82 17.05
C TYR A 21 -4.84 2.30 17.00
N MET A 22 -5.40 1.76 15.92
CA MET A 22 -5.53 0.32 15.71
C MET A 22 -4.17 -0.27 15.31
N MET A 23 -3.81 -1.39 15.93
CA MET A 23 -2.67 -2.22 15.54
C MET A 23 -3.12 -3.68 15.52
N THR A 24 -2.73 -4.42 14.50
CA THR A 24 -3.03 -5.86 14.40
C THR A 24 -1.99 -6.67 15.14
N TRP A 25 -2.40 -7.59 16.01
CA TRP A 25 -1.53 -8.56 16.70
C TRP A 25 -0.43 -7.95 17.62
N VAL A 26 -0.53 -6.66 17.96
CA VAL A 26 0.41 -5.98 18.87
C VAL A 26 -0.23 -5.73 20.24
N PRO A 27 0.24 -6.38 21.33
CA PRO A 27 -0.26 -6.11 22.66
C PRO A 27 0.06 -4.67 23.08
N GLY A 28 -0.84 -4.03 23.84
CA GLY A 28 -0.88 -2.58 24.05
C GLY A 28 0.46 -1.92 24.43
N LYS A 29 1.24 -2.53 25.33
CA LYS A 29 2.54 -1.99 25.78
C LYS A 29 3.60 -1.87 24.68
N ASN A 30 3.54 -2.71 23.65
CA ASN A 30 4.52 -2.70 22.56
C ASN A 30 4.16 -1.67 21.48
N ARG A 31 2.97 -1.07 21.54
CA ARG A 31 2.55 -0.07 20.57
C ARG A 31 3.41 1.18 20.61
N ALA A 32 3.93 1.58 21.78
CA ALA A 32 4.76 2.78 21.93
C ALA A 32 6.19 2.61 21.42
N THR A 33 6.67 1.37 21.23
CA THR A 33 8.05 1.07 20.81
C THR A 33 8.18 0.67 19.35
N THR A 34 7.07 0.48 18.63
CA THR A 34 7.07 0.25 17.18
C THR A 34 7.75 1.40 16.42
N PRO A 35 8.56 1.15 15.39
CA PRO A 35 9.11 2.21 14.54
C PRO A 35 8.00 2.95 13.78
N VAL A 36 8.19 4.24 13.56
CA VAL A 36 7.39 5.03 12.62
C VAL A 36 8.08 4.95 11.26
N LEU A 37 7.50 4.20 10.33
CA LEU A 37 8.06 4.04 8.97
C LEU A 37 7.73 5.27 8.11
N THR A 38 8.68 5.71 7.29
CA THR A 38 8.55 6.92 6.47
C THR A 38 8.51 6.64 4.97
N HIS A 39 9.36 5.72 4.50
CA HIS A 39 9.47 5.35 3.10
C HIS A 39 10.09 3.96 2.96
N GLY A 40 10.06 3.43 1.74
CA GLY A 40 10.75 2.21 1.39
C GLY A 40 11.36 2.29 0.00
N GLU A 41 12.37 1.45 -0.22
CA GLU A 41 13.11 1.36 -1.48
C GLU A 41 13.57 -0.08 -1.70
N GLY A 42 13.24 -0.66 -2.86
CA GLY A 42 13.54 -2.06 -3.18
C GLY A 42 12.96 -3.01 -2.13
N VAL A 43 13.83 -3.70 -1.41
CA VAL A 43 13.46 -4.64 -0.33
C VAL A 43 13.57 -4.04 1.07
N TYR A 44 13.73 -2.71 1.19
CA TYR A 44 13.95 -2.04 2.46
C TYR A 44 12.83 -1.06 2.83
N VAL A 45 12.63 -0.87 4.13
CA VAL A 45 11.86 0.24 4.70
C VAL A 45 12.70 1.01 5.72
N TYR A 46 12.38 2.27 5.92
CA TYR A 46 13.14 3.18 6.77
C TYR A 46 12.23 3.83 7.82
N ASP A 47 12.73 4.01 9.04
CA ASP A 47 12.03 4.78 10.06
C ASP A 47 12.33 6.29 10.00
N THR A 48 11.70 7.07 10.87
CA THR A 48 11.93 8.52 11.00
C THR A 48 13.34 8.90 11.43
N ASN A 49 14.12 7.97 11.98
CA ASN A 49 15.52 8.17 12.37
C ASN A 49 16.49 7.76 11.26
N GLY A 50 15.98 7.35 10.09
CA GLY A 50 16.78 6.84 8.97
C GLY A 50 17.30 5.42 9.17
N LYS A 51 16.84 4.68 10.20
CA LYS A 51 17.22 3.28 10.36
C LYS A 51 16.58 2.46 9.25
N GLN A 52 17.42 1.70 8.55
CA GLN A 52 17.03 0.79 7.48
C GLN A 52 16.64 -0.59 8.04
N TYR A 53 15.57 -1.17 7.50
CA TYR A 53 15.07 -2.50 7.83
C TYR A 53 14.89 -3.29 6.54
N LEU A 54 15.46 -4.50 6.49
CA LEU A 54 15.21 -5.45 5.41
C LEU A 54 13.83 -6.08 5.57
N ASP A 55 12.98 -5.94 4.56
CA ASP A 55 11.68 -6.60 4.49
C ASP A 55 11.82 -8.02 3.93
N TRP A 56 12.05 -8.97 4.83
CA TRP A 56 12.18 -10.39 4.49
C TRP A 56 10.84 -11.11 4.31
N THR A 57 9.72 -10.42 4.49
CA THR A 57 8.38 -11.03 4.52
C THR A 57 7.48 -10.55 3.38
N SER A 58 7.95 -9.59 2.57
CA SER A 58 7.10 -8.85 1.62
C SER A 58 5.90 -8.24 2.35
N MET A 59 6.18 -7.62 3.49
CA MET A 59 5.17 -7.20 4.49
C MET A 59 4.29 -8.38 4.92
N ALA A 60 2.97 -8.26 4.78
CA ALA A 60 2.03 -9.36 5.02
C ALA A 60 1.95 -10.30 3.80
N VAL A 61 3.10 -10.70 3.26
CA VAL A 61 3.24 -11.67 2.15
C VAL A 61 2.52 -11.20 0.87
N CYS A 62 2.59 -9.90 0.57
CA CYS A 62 1.86 -9.32 -0.58
C CYS A 62 2.64 -8.25 -1.37
N ASN A 63 3.77 -7.75 -0.86
CA ASN A 63 4.52 -6.67 -1.50
C ASN A 63 5.53 -7.18 -2.54
N ASN A 64 5.08 -7.98 -3.50
CA ASN A 64 5.95 -8.77 -4.39
C ASN A 64 6.80 -7.91 -5.35
N ILE A 65 6.35 -6.71 -5.70
CA ILE A 65 7.11 -5.78 -6.56
C ILE A 65 8.09 -4.89 -5.76
N GLY A 66 8.14 -5.08 -4.43
CA GLY A 66 8.97 -4.28 -3.52
C GLY A 66 8.40 -2.89 -3.23
N HIS A 67 9.16 -2.11 -2.47
CA HIS A 67 8.78 -0.77 -2.01
C HIS A 67 9.00 0.34 -3.05
N THR A 68 9.71 0.04 -4.14
CA THR A 68 9.90 0.97 -5.27
C THR A 68 8.91 0.66 -6.38
N ILE A 69 7.81 1.40 -6.41
CA ILE A 69 6.78 1.25 -7.45
C ILE A 69 7.27 1.89 -8.76
N PRO A 70 7.33 1.14 -9.88
CA PRO A 70 7.65 1.70 -11.19
C PRO A 70 6.73 2.87 -11.55
N LYS A 71 7.31 3.92 -12.17
CA LYS A 71 6.59 5.14 -12.52
C LYS A 71 5.34 4.87 -13.37
N GLU A 72 5.42 3.90 -14.28
CA GLU A 72 4.34 3.50 -15.18
C GLU A 72 3.11 2.97 -14.41
N ILE A 73 3.33 2.29 -13.28
CA ILE A 73 2.25 1.80 -12.41
C ILE A 73 1.60 2.97 -11.66
N VAL A 74 2.41 3.89 -11.13
CA VAL A 74 1.92 5.10 -10.44
C VAL A 74 1.08 5.95 -11.40
N ASP A 75 1.58 6.19 -12.61
CA ASP A 75 0.89 6.99 -13.63
C ASP A 75 -0.43 6.33 -14.08
N ALA A 76 -0.45 5.00 -14.25
CA ALA A 76 -1.66 4.26 -14.58
C ALA A 76 -2.72 4.34 -13.48
N ALA A 77 -2.32 4.19 -12.20
CA ALA A 77 -3.21 4.32 -11.06
C ALA A 77 -3.77 5.75 -10.95
N ALA A 78 -2.90 6.77 -11.04
CA ALA A 78 -3.30 8.18 -10.98
C ALA A 78 -4.29 8.55 -12.10
N LYS A 79 -4.03 8.08 -13.33
CA LYS A 79 -4.96 8.27 -14.46
C LYS A 79 -6.31 7.61 -14.23
N GLN A 80 -6.35 6.39 -13.68
CA GLN A 80 -7.61 5.72 -13.38
C GLN A 80 -8.38 6.46 -12.28
N MET A 81 -7.69 6.93 -11.23
CA MET A 81 -8.29 7.71 -10.15
C MET A 81 -8.93 9.01 -10.64
N SER A 82 -8.33 9.70 -11.61
CA SER A 82 -8.90 10.92 -12.19
C SER A 82 -9.99 10.67 -13.24
N THR A 83 -10.07 9.45 -13.80
CA THR A 83 -11.07 9.08 -14.81
C THR A 83 -12.34 8.49 -14.17
N LEU A 84 -12.19 7.44 -13.37
CA LEU A 84 -13.26 6.78 -12.64
C LEU A 84 -12.65 6.01 -11.47
N ALA A 85 -12.62 6.64 -10.29
CA ALA A 85 -12.01 6.08 -9.09
C ALA A 85 -12.74 4.84 -8.56
N PHE A 86 -14.05 4.76 -8.75
CA PHE A 86 -14.88 3.65 -8.25
C PHE A 86 -16.17 3.47 -9.07
N THR A 87 -16.59 2.22 -9.24
CA THR A 87 -17.93 1.86 -9.71
C THR A 87 -18.36 0.53 -9.09
N PHE A 88 -19.66 0.37 -8.83
CA PHE A 88 -20.21 -0.87 -8.32
C PHE A 88 -20.30 -1.92 -9.44
N GLY A 89 -19.79 -3.13 -9.18
CA GLY A 89 -19.66 -4.18 -10.20
C GLY A 89 -20.96 -4.69 -10.81
N GLY A 90 -22.12 -4.39 -10.22
CA GLY A 90 -23.44 -4.78 -10.73
C GLY A 90 -24.12 -3.77 -11.66
N ILE A 91 -23.57 -2.56 -11.81
CA ILE A 91 -24.14 -1.52 -12.70
C ILE A 91 -23.34 -1.32 -13.98
N GLY A 92 -22.14 -1.90 -14.09
CA GLY A 92 -21.31 -1.75 -15.27
C GLY A 92 -19.97 -2.46 -15.19
N VAL A 93 -19.24 -2.41 -16.31
CA VAL A 93 -17.90 -2.96 -16.48
C VAL A 93 -16.93 -1.86 -16.91
N THR A 94 -15.65 -2.02 -16.57
CA THR A 94 -14.57 -1.10 -16.97
C THR A 94 -13.55 -1.85 -17.83
N GLU A 95 -12.84 -1.12 -18.70
CA GLU A 95 -11.74 -1.68 -19.50
C GLU A 95 -10.73 -2.43 -18.60
N VAL A 96 -10.32 -1.81 -17.49
CA VAL A 96 -9.36 -2.39 -16.53
C VAL A 96 -9.85 -3.75 -16.01
N ARG A 97 -11.14 -3.88 -15.67
CA ARG A 97 -11.73 -5.14 -15.22
C ARG A 97 -11.69 -6.20 -16.32
N ILE A 98 -12.05 -5.84 -17.56
CA ILE A 98 -12.08 -6.77 -18.68
C ILE A 98 -10.67 -7.26 -19.01
N ARG A 99 -9.70 -6.34 -19.13
CA ARG A 99 -8.29 -6.67 -19.41
C ARG A 99 -7.68 -7.55 -18.32
N LEU A 100 -7.96 -7.27 -17.04
CA LEU A 100 -7.50 -8.11 -15.94
C LEU A 100 -8.02 -9.54 -16.04
N ASN A 101 -9.30 -9.73 -16.37
CA ASN A 101 -9.87 -11.07 -16.55
C ASN A 101 -9.21 -11.84 -17.70
N GLN A 102 -8.91 -11.17 -18.80
CA GLN A 102 -8.16 -11.79 -19.89
C GLN A 102 -6.77 -12.24 -19.42
N LEU A 103 -5.99 -11.36 -18.79
CA LEU A 103 -4.64 -11.67 -18.31
C LEU A 103 -4.65 -12.79 -17.26
N MET A 104 -5.65 -12.81 -16.37
CA MET A 104 -5.81 -13.92 -15.43
C MET A 104 -6.01 -15.25 -16.15
N GLY A 105 -6.82 -15.28 -17.22
CA GLY A 105 -7.01 -16.49 -18.03
C GLY A 105 -5.79 -16.94 -18.82
N GLU A 106 -4.81 -16.05 -19.04
CA GLU A 106 -3.53 -16.40 -19.69
C GLU A 106 -2.53 -17.04 -18.70
N ILE A 107 -2.64 -16.73 -17.40
CA ILE A 107 -1.67 -17.13 -16.37
C ILE A 107 -2.19 -18.30 -15.50
N LEU A 108 -3.49 -18.33 -15.21
CA LEU A 108 -4.07 -19.32 -14.30
C LEU A 108 -4.26 -20.68 -14.98
N PRO A 109 -4.09 -21.79 -14.25
CA PRO A 109 -4.35 -23.12 -14.78
C PRO A 109 -5.86 -23.37 -14.95
N GLY A 110 -6.21 -24.19 -15.93
CA GLY A 110 -7.60 -24.53 -16.26
C GLY A 110 -8.26 -23.56 -17.24
N ASP A 111 -9.45 -23.90 -17.72
CA ASP A 111 -10.24 -23.00 -18.56
C ASP A 111 -11.21 -22.18 -17.69
N LEU A 112 -10.92 -20.89 -17.54
CA LEU A 112 -11.78 -19.98 -16.78
C LEU A 112 -13.02 -19.51 -17.57
N ARG A 113 -13.20 -19.99 -18.81
CA ARG A 113 -14.37 -19.72 -19.65
C ARG A 113 -15.40 -20.86 -19.64
N ALA A 114 -15.07 -21.98 -19.00
CA ALA A 114 -15.90 -23.18 -18.93
C ALA A 114 -17.12 -23.00 -18.01
#